data_AF-A0A7W5MUK5-F1
#
_entry.id   AF-A0A7W5MUK5-F1
#
_cell.length_a   1.000
_cell.length_b   1.000
_cell.length_c   1.000
_cell.angle_alpha   90.00
_cell.angle_beta   90.00
_cell.angle_gamma   90.00
#
_symmetry.space_group_name_H-M   'P 1'
#
loop_
_entity.id
_entity.type
_entity.pdbx_description
1 polymer ?
#
loop_
_entity_poly.entity_id
_entity_poly.type
_entity_poly.pdbx_seq_one_letter_code
_entity_poly.pdbx_strand_id
1 'polypeptide(L)' 'MARFRLTRAAADDLAAIFLDGLEQCGLLQADAYHEGLGVVFAFLADYPHAARLREDILPPVRR' A
#
# COMPACT_ATOMS: atom_id res chain seq x y z
N MET A 1 -9.74 15.71 -1.41
CA MET A 1 -8.59 15.51 -2.32
C MET A 1 -7.80 14.32 -1.79
N ALA A 2 -7.47 13.32 -2.61
CA ALA A 2 -6.67 12.19 -2.15
C ALA A 2 -5.28 12.69 -1.71
N ARG A 3 -4.87 12.36 -0.47
CA ARG A 3 -3.66 12.89 0.17
C ARG A 3 -2.36 12.22 -0.30
N PHE A 4 -2.49 11.18 -1.13
CA PHE A 4 -1.40 10.48 -1.80
C PHE A 4 -1.80 10.15 -3.24
N ARG A 5 -0.81 9.77 -4.06
CA ARG A 5 -1.02 9.30 -5.44
C ARG A 5 -0.43 7.91 -5.60
N LEU A 6 -1.12 7.08 -6.36
CA LEU A 6 -0.62 5.78 -6.77
C LEU A 6 -0.12 5.88 -8.22
N THR A 7 0.96 5.18 -8.51
CA THR A 7 1.30 4.85 -9.89
C THR A 7 0.30 3.82 -10.41
N ARG A 8 0.23 3.65 -11.73
CA ARG A 8 -0.61 2.60 -12.32
C ARG A 8 -0.21 1.21 -11.81
N ALA A 9 1.09 0.90 -11.79
CA ALA A 9 1.60 -0.36 -11.28
C ALA A 9 1.18 -0.61 -9.82
N ALA A 10 1.26 0.40 -8.95
CA ALA A 10 0.82 0.25 -7.56
C ALA A 10 -0.69 -0.01 -7.43
N ALA A 11 -1.51 0.60 -8.28
CA ALA A 11 -2.95 0.30 -8.30
C ALA A 11 -3.24 -1.13 -8.79
N ASP A 12 -2.50 -1.59 -9.80
CA ASP A 12 -2.60 -2.96 -10.32
C ASP A 12 -2.14 -3.98 -9.24
N ASP A 13 -1.08 -3.67 -8.48
CA ASP A 13 -0.60 -4.50 -7.36
C ASP A 13 -1.67 -4.63 -6.25
N LEU A 14 -2.35 -3.55 -5.89
CA LEU A 14 -3.42 -3.59 -4.88
C LEU A 14 -4.59 -4.48 -5.33
N ALA A 15 -4.96 -4.41 -6.60
CA ALA A 15 -5.99 -5.29 -7.16
C ALA A 15 -5.55 -6.75 -7.15
N ALA A 16 -4.30 -7.04 -7.55
CA ALA A 16 -3.75 -8.38 -7.53
C ALA A 16 -3.72 -8.98 -6.12
N ILE A 17 -3.26 -8.20 -5.13
CA ILE A 17 -3.24 -8.60 -3.71
C ILE A 17 -4.65 -8.91 -3.20
N PHE A 18 -5.65 -8.09 -3.56
CA PHE A 18 -7.02 -8.34 -3.14
C PHE A 18 -7.59 -9.63 -3.74
N LEU A 19 -7.38 -9.86 -5.05
CA LEU A 19 -7.84 -11.07 -5.73
C LEU A 19 -7.14 -12.32 -5.18
N ASP A 20 -5.83 -12.25 -4.95
CA ASP A 20 -5.06 -13.33 -4.36
C ASP A 20 -5.52 -13.64 -2.91
N GLY A 21 -5.76 -12.60 -2.11
CA GLY A 21 -6.33 -12.74 -0.78
C GLY A 21 -7.76 -13.31 -0.79
N LEU A 22 -8.56 -12.95 -1.78
CA LEU A 22 -9.92 -13.48 -1.95
C LEU A 22 -9.88 -14.98 -2.23
N GLU A 23 -8.96 -15.43 -3.09
CA GLU A 23 -8.77 -16.84 -3.44
C GLU A 23 -8.20 -17.66 -2.27
N GLN A 24 -7.19 -17.13 -1.57
CA GLN A 24 -6.47 -17.88 -0.52
C GLN A 24 -7.14 -17.83 0.85
N CYS A 25 -7.76 -16.69 1.20
CA CYS A 25 -8.21 -16.40 2.57
C CYS A 25 -9.71 -16.06 2.65
N GLY A 26 -10.38 -15.89 1.51
CA GLY A 26 -11.78 -15.50 1.44
C GLY A 26 -12.01 -13.99 1.59
N LEU A 27 -13.24 -13.57 1.26
CA LEU A 27 -13.59 -12.16 1.09
C LEU A 27 -13.34 -11.32 2.34
N LEU A 28 -13.72 -11.80 3.52
CA LEU A 28 -13.59 -11.02 4.75
C LEU A 28 -12.13 -10.66 5.06
N GLN A 29 -11.21 -11.59 4.83
CA GLN A 29 -9.79 -11.36 5.08
C GLN A 29 -9.17 -10.47 4.00
N ALA A 30 -9.57 -10.64 2.73
CA ALA A 30 -9.13 -9.80 1.62
C ALA A 30 -9.54 -8.34 1.80
N ASP A 31 -10.80 -8.11 2.20
CA ASP A 31 -11.34 -6.78 2.44
C ASP A 31 -10.67 -6.10 3.63
N ALA A 32 -10.57 -6.79 4.77
CA ALA A 32 -9.87 -6.26 5.94
C ALA A 32 -8.39 -5.93 5.67
N TYR A 33 -7.71 -6.75 4.86
CA TYR A 33 -6.32 -6.48 4.46
C TYR A 33 -6.23 -5.24 3.56
N HIS A 34 -7.12 -5.12 2.57
CA HIS A 34 -7.16 -3.99 1.66
C HIS A 34 -7.50 -2.68 2.38
N GLU A 35 -8.45 -2.68 3.33
CA GLU A 35 -8.72 -1.54 4.21
C GLU A 35 -7.50 -1.16 5.05
N GLY A 36 -6.81 -2.16 5.62
CA GLY A 36 -5.59 -1.96 6.39
C GLY A 36 -4.48 -1.25 5.59
N LEU A 37 -4.30 -1.59 4.32
CA LEU A 37 -3.37 -0.88 3.43
C LEU A 37 -3.78 0.58 3.25
N GLY A 38 -5.08 0.86 3.09
CA GLY A 38 -5.61 2.22 3.00
C GLY A 38 -5.30 3.08 4.23
N VAL A 39 -5.44 2.51 5.43
CA VAL A 39 -5.09 3.18 6.69
C VAL A 39 -3.60 3.52 6.74
N VAL A 40 -2.73 2.59 6.34
CA VAL A 40 -1.27 2.83 6.31
C VAL A 40 -0.92 3.91 5.28
N PHE A 41 -1.53 3.92 4.10
CA PHE A 41 -1.29 4.97 3.09
C PHE A 41 -1.75 6.35 3.56
N ALA A 42 -2.89 6.43 4.25
CA ALA A 42 -3.32 7.67 4.88
C ALA A 42 -2.32 8.15 5.94
N PHE A 43 -1.83 7.26 6.81
CA PHE A 43 -0.81 7.59 7.79
C PHE A 43 0.50 8.09 7.15
N LEU A 44 0.98 7.43 6.10
CA LEU A 44 2.20 7.86 5.39
C LEU A 44 2.02 9.18 4.65
N ALA A 45 0.81 9.48 4.17
CA ALA A 45 0.48 10.77 3.59
C ALA A 45 0.50 11.91 4.64
N ASP A 46 0.14 11.59 5.88
CA ASP A 46 0.16 12.51 7.01
C ASP A 46 1.58 12.68 7.59
N TYR A 47 2.38 11.61 7.58
CA TYR A 47 3.74 11.58 8.10
C TYR A 47 4.75 10.98 7.09
N PRO A 48 5.14 11.73 6.03
CA PRO A 48 5.95 11.21 4.92
C PRO A 48 7.36 10.70 5.28
N HIS A 49 7.84 10.99 6.49
CA HIS A 49 9.16 10.58 6.97
C HIS A 49 9.11 9.49 8.05
N ALA A 50 7.91 8.96 8.36
CA ALA A 50 7.74 7.90 9.37
C ALA A 50 8.44 6.59 8.96
N ALA A 51 8.46 6.27 7.67
CA ALA A 51 9.19 5.14 7.13
C ALA A 51 10.68 5.46 6.96
N ARG A 52 11.55 4.46 7.19
CA ARG A 52 13.00 4.60 7.11
C ARG A 52 13.44 4.87 5.66
N LEU A 53 14.41 5.77 5.48
CA LEU A 53 15.05 5.96 4.18
C LEU A 53 15.96 4.78 3.86
N ARG A 54 15.82 4.23 2.66
CA ARG A 54 16.60 3.12 2.11
C ARG A 54 17.58 3.66 1.08
N GLU A 55 18.80 3.91 1.54
CA GLU A 55 19.91 4.44 0.72
C GLU A 55 20.53 3.36 -0.18
N ASP A 56 20.19 2.09 0.04
CA ASP A 56 20.57 0.95 -0.81
C ASP A 56 19.79 0.88 -2.13
N ILE A 57 18.77 1.73 -2.32
CA ILE A 57 18.01 1.89 -3.56
C ILE A 57 18.35 3.26 -4.17
N LEU A 58 18.50 3.34 -5.51
CA LEU A 58 18.85 4.59 -6.20
C LEU A 58 17.76 4.98 -7.23
N PRO A 59 17.13 6.16 -7.11
CA PRO A 59 17.26 7.12 -6.00
C PRO A 59 16.70 6.56 -4.68
N PRO A 60 17.13 7.07 -3.51
CA PRO A 60 16.65 6.60 -2.21
C PRO A 60 15.13 6.67 -2.08
N VAL A 61 14.54 5.60 -1.56
CA VAL A 61 13.10 5.47 -1.31
C VAL A 61 12.82 5.21 0.16
N ARG A 62 11.56 5.33 0.60
CA ARG A 62 11.14 5.00 1.98
C ARG A 62 10.33 3.71 2.00
N ARG A 63 10.61 2.84 2.96
CA ARG A 63 9.89 1.57 3.21
C ARG A 63 9.90 1.23 4.69
#